data_AF-A0A7W8XKH7-F1
#
_entry.id   AF-A0A7W8XKH7-F1
#
_cell.length_a   1.000
_cell.length_b   1.000
_cell.length_c   1.000
_cell.angle_alpha   90.00
_cell.angle_beta   90.00
_cell.angle_gamma   90.00
#
_symmetry.space_group_name_H-M   'P 1'
#
loop_
_entity.id
_entity.type
_entity.pdbx_description
1 polymer ?
#
loop_
_entity_poly.entity_id
_entity_poly.type
_entity_poly.pdbx_seq_one_letter_code
_entity_poly.pdbx_strand_id
1 'polypeptide(L)'
;MVHERYTVPCLIRERALIDKEKYLKWYEESVENPDKFWGKHGKRIDWFKPYTKVKNTSFTGKVSIKWFEDGQTNVSYNCIDRHLKTNGDQVAIIWEGDNPYIDKKITYNELYEHVCRMANVLKKHGVKKG
;
A
#
# COMPACT_ATOMS: atom_id res chain seq x y z
N MET A 1 -24.59 -1.19 29.26
CA MET A 1 -24.68 -1.46 27.81
C MET A 1 -23.99 -2.78 27.50
N VAL A 2 -24.74 -3.86 27.35
CA VAL A 2 -24.18 -5.14 26.88
C VAL A 2 -23.79 -4.93 25.42
N HIS A 3 -22.50 -5.01 25.11
CA HIS A 3 -22.06 -4.98 23.72
C HIS A 3 -22.37 -6.35 23.13
N GLU A 4 -23.45 -6.45 22.35
CA GLU A 4 -23.79 -7.66 21.62
C GLU A 4 -22.64 -7.98 20.65
N ARG A 5 -22.06 -9.17 20.78
CA ARG A 5 -20.95 -9.62 19.94
C ARG A 5 -21.49 -10.45 18.79
N TYR A 6 -21.35 -9.96 17.57
CA TYR A 6 -21.68 -10.72 16.37
C TYR A 6 -20.57 -11.72 16.01
N THR A 7 -20.95 -12.96 15.74
CA THR A 7 -20.00 -13.97 15.28
C THR A 7 -19.63 -13.74 13.81
N VAL A 8 -18.41 -14.10 13.42
CA VAL A 8 -17.98 -13.99 12.03
C VAL A 8 -18.74 -15.01 11.17
N PRO A 9 -19.48 -14.56 10.13
CA PRO A 9 -20.22 -15.46 9.24
C PRO A 9 -19.31 -16.49 8.55
N CYS A 10 -19.84 -17.69 8.25
CA CYS A 10 -19.07 -18.80 7.69
C CYS A 10 -18.33 -18.41 6.40
N LEU A 11 -19.04 -17.77 5.46
CA LEU A 11 -18.49 -17.31 4.18
C LEU A 11 -17.27 -16.38 4.37
N ILE A 12 -17.30 -15.52 5.39
CA ILE A 12 -16.20 -14.60 5.69
C ILE A 12 -15.06 -15.37 6.33
N ARG A 13 -15.35 -16.27 7.27
CA ARG A 13 -14.34 -17.10 7.94
C ARG A 13 -13.52 -17.94 6.97
N GLU A 14 -14.14 -18.49 5.94
CA GLU A 14 -13.48 -19.32 4.92
C GLU A 14 -12.58 -18.52 3.98
N ARG A 15 -12.92 -17.25 3.69
CA ARG A 15 -12.20 -16.40 2.73
C ARG A 15 -11.24 -15.41 3.38
N ALA A 16 -11.31 -15.26 4.71
CA ALA A 16 -10.48 -14.31 5.44
C ALA A 16 -9.00 -14.68 5.33
N LEU A 17 -8.16 -13.72 4.96
CA LEU A 17 -6.71 -13.90 4.92
C LEU A 17 -6.09 -14.06 6.32
N ILE A 18 -6.79 -13.58 7.35
CA ILE A 18 -6.39 -13.55 8.76
C ILE A 18 -7.59 -13.97 9.62
N ASP A 19 -7.47 -15.09 10.31
CA ASP A 19 -8.41 -15.51 11.36
C ASP A 19 -7.98 -14.99 12.73
N LYS A 20 -8.71 -15.37 13.79
CA LYS A 20 -8.44 -14.91 15.16
C LYS A 20 -7.08 -15.36 15.67
N GLU A 21 -6.69 -16.62 15.42
CA GLU A 21 -5.44 -17.17 15.91
C GLU A 21 -4.25 -16.47 15.23
N LYS A 22 -4.31 -16.35 13.90
CA LYS A 22 -3.31 -15.65 13.11
C LYS A 22 -3.23 -14.17 13.46
N TYR A 23 -4.36 -13.51 13.72
CA TYR A 23 -4.39 -12.14 14.21
C TYR A 23 -3.61 -11.99 15.53
N LEU A 24 -3.92 -12.81 16.54
CA LEU A 24 -3.29 -12.73 17.85
C LEU A 24 -1.77 -12.92 17.73
N LYS A 25 -1.36 -13.96 16.98
CA LYS A 25 0.05 -14.26 16.74
C LYS A 25 0.78 -13.16 15.98
N TRP A 26 0.19 -12.65 14.89
CA TRP A 26 0.83 -11.59 14.10
C TRP A 26 0.89 -10.27 14.86
N TYR A 27 -0.13 -9.97 15.67
CA TYR A 27 -0.15 -8.80 16.52
C TYR A 27 0.98 -8.84 17.54
N GLU A 28 1.11 -9.95 18.28
CA GLU A 28 2.20 -10.19 19.21
C GLU A 28 3.57 -10.05 18.54
N GLU A 29 3.82 -10.74 17.42
CA GLU A 29 5.10 -10.65 16.70
C GLU A 29 5.39 -9.22 16.19
N SER A 30 4.36 -8.47 15.76
CA SER A 30 4.52 -7.09 15.26
C SER A 30 4.94 -6.09 16.33
N VAL A 31 4.57 -6.36 17.60
CA VAL A 31 4.85 -5.49 18.75
C VAL A 31 6.16 -5.90 19.40
N GLU A 32 6.36 -7.19 19.66
CA GLU A 32 7.53 -7.70 20.36
C GLU A 32 8.79 -7.77 19.47
N ASN A 33 8.61 -8.09 18.19
CA ASN A 33 9.72 -8.28 17.24
C ASN A 33 9.53 -7.45 15.97
N PRO A 34 9.44 -6.10 16.08
CA PRO A 34 9.04 -5.24 14.98
C PRO A 34 10.00 -5.30 13.79
N ASP A 35 11.31 -5.37 14.00
CA ASP A 35 12.27 -5.44 12.88
C ASP A 35 12.11 -6.73 12.07
N LYS A 36 11.85 -7.85 12.74
CA LYS A 36 11.60 -9.14 12.07
C LYS A 36 10.26 -9.12 11.34
N PHE A 37 9.20 -8.71 12.01
CA PHE A 37 7.85 -8.67 11.43
C PHE A 37 7.78 -7.69 10.26
N TRP A 38 8.07 -6.41 10.51
CA TRP A 38 7.99 -5.38 9.48
C TRP A 38 9.08 -5.52 8.43
N GLY A 39 10.23 -6.11 8.75
CA GLY A 39 11.25 -6.45 7.77
C GLY A 39 10.79 -7.48 6.76
N LYS A 40 9.95 -8.43 7.17
CA LYS A 40 9.25 -9.36 6.26
C LYS A 40 8.12 -8.68 5.52
N HIS A 41 7.27 -7.93 6.22
CA HIS A 41 6.05 -7.34 5.66
C HIS A 41 6.30 -6.14 4.73
N GLY A 42 7.41 -5.42 4.90
CA GLY A 42 7.82 -4.33 4.01
C GLY A 42 8.21 -4.79 2.59
N LYS A 43 8.44 -6.10 2.39
CA LYS A 43 8.69 -6.71 1.08
C LYS A 43 7.44 -6.87 0.21
N ARG A 44 6.27 -6.40 0.69
CA ARG A 44 5.01 -6.38 -0.10
C ARG A 44 5.00 -5.29 -1.18
N ILE A 45 5.90 -4.34 -1.07
CA ILE A 45 6.17 -3.33 -2.09
C ILE A 45 7.56 -3.57 -2.68
N ASP A 46 7.73 -3.11 -3.90
CA ASP A 46 9.01 -3.16 -4.62
C ASP A 46 9.90 -2.01 -4.15
N TRP A 47 11.16 -2.36 -3.93
CA TRP A 47 12.22 -1.44 -3.51
C TRP A 47 13.29 -1.42 -4.60
N PHE A 48 13.63 -0.24 -5.10
CA PHE A 48 14.76 -0.06 -6.00
C PHE A 48 16.08 -0.23 -5.26
N LYS A 49 16.12 0.27 -4.01
CA LYS A 49 17.17 -0.04 -3.04
C LYS A 49 16.50 -0.70 -1.83
N PRO A 50 16.71 -2.00 -1.59
CA PRO A 50 16.21 -2.67 -0.40
C PRO A 50 16.69 -1.97 0.87
N TYR A 51 15.80 -1.84 1.85
CA TYR A 51 16.16 -1.35 3.18
C TYR A 51 16.97 -2.40 3.95
N THR A 52 17.84 -1.94 4.84
CA THR A 52 18.49 -2.79 5.85
C THR A 52 18.02 -2.43 7.26
N LYS A 53 17.52 -1.21 7.47
CA LYS A 53 17.01 -0.75 8.77
C LYS A 53 15.49 -0.69 8.75
N VAL A 54 14.82 -1.42 9.63
CA VAL A 54 13.35 -1.53 9.62
C VAL A 54 12.72 -0.45 10.50
N LYS A 55 12.91 -0.49 11.83
CA LYS A 55 12.31 0.45 12.77
C LYS A 55 13.40 1.24 13.52
N ASN A 56 13.34 2.56 13.45
CA ASN A 56 14.22 3.46 14.20
C ASN A 56 13.38 4.61 14.76
N THR A 57 12.64 4.33 15.84
CA THR A 57 11.60 5.24 16.36
C THR A 57 11.81 5.57 17.83
N SER A 58 11.68 6.84 18.16
CA SER A 58 11.57 7.35 19.53
C SER A 58 10.32 8.22 19.64
N PHE A 59 9.65 8.18 20.80
CA PHE A 59 8.58 9.10 21.19
C PHE A 59 9.00 10.08 22.30
N THR A 60 10.28 10.08 22.69
CA THR A 60 10.83 10.88 23.79
C THR A 60 11.87 11.89 23.28
N GLY A 61 12.14 12.94 24.07
CA GLY A 61 13.19 13.93 23.76
C GLY A 61 12.95 14.71 22.46
N LYS A 62 13.99 15.00 21.67
CA LYS A 62 13.84 15.55 20.31
C LYS A 62 13.47 14.43 19.31
N VAL A 63 12.22 13.97 19.45
CA VAL A 63 11.55 12.81 18.83
C VAL A 63 11.96 12.57 17.37
N SER A 64 12.40 11.34 17.07
CA SER A 64 12.72 10.91 15.70
C SER A 64 12.11 9.56 15.40
N ILE A 65 11.31 9.46 14.34
CA ILE A 65 10.64 8.24 13.87
C ILE A 65 11.01 8.03 12.41
N LYS A 66 11.74 6.95 12.15
CA LYS A 66 12.18 6.56 10.82
C LYS A 66 11.88 5.09 10.61
N TRP A 67 11.30 4.78 9.45
CA TRP A 67 11.02 3.42 9.01
C TRP A 67 11.66 3.21 7.65
N PHE A 68 12.35 2.08 7.46
CA PHE A 68 12.98 1.74 6.17
C PHE A 68 13.90 2.86 5.65
N GLU A 69 14.61 3.53 6.57
CA GLU A 69 15.22 4.86 6.36
C GLU A 69 16.32 4.89 5.30
N ASP A 70 16.87 3.73 4.97
CA ASP A 70 17.93 3.53 3.99
C ASP A 70 17.44 2.89 2.68
N GLY A 71 16.14 2.56 2.61
CA GLY A 71 15.48 2.03 1.44
C GLY A 71 15.03 3.12 0.46
N GLN A 72 14.95 2.76 -0.81
CA GLN A 72 14.45 3.63 -1.87
C GLN A 72 13.35 2.92 -2.66
N THR A 73 12.22 3.60 -2.81
CA THR A 73 11.07 3.13 -3.57
C THR A 73 10.42 4.30 -4.32
N ASN A 74 9.47 4.00 -5.19
CA ASN A 74 8.60 4.98 -5.82
C ASN A 74 7.15 4.52 -5.67
N VAL A 75 6.29 5.42 -5.17
CA VAL A 75 4.88 5.13 -4.90
C VAL A 75 4.13 4.85 -6.20
N SER A 76 4.32 5.68 -7.23
CA SER A 76 3.70 5.46 -8.55
C SER A 76 4.07 4.11 -9.13
N TYR A 77 5.34 3.72 -9.04
CA TYR A 77 5.81 2.41 -9.53
C TYR A 77 5.07 1.24 -8.85
N ASN A 78 4.92 1.31 -7.53
CA ASN A 78 4.23 0.28 -6.76
C ASN A 78 2.71 0.27 -6.94
N CYS A 79 2.13 1.42 -7.25
CA CYS A 79 0.69 1.55 -7.49
C CYS A 79 0.30 1.26 -8.93
N ILE A 80 1.22 1.36 -9.90
CA ILE A 80 0.91 1.35 -11.33
C ILE A 80 1.89 0.45 -12.09
N ASP A 81 3.15 0.88 -12.25
CA ASP A 81 4.11 0.31 -13.20
C ASP A 81 4.33 -1.20 -13.01
N ARG A 82 4.48 -1.66 -11.77
CA ARG A 82 4.72 -3.09 -11.49
C ARG A 82 3.56 -4.00 -11.95
N HIS A 83 2.36 -3.45 -12.10
CA HIS A 83 1.16 -4.18 -12.49
C HIS A 83 1.02 -4.30 -14.01
N LEU A 84 1.71 -3.49 -14.81
CA LEU A 84 1.52 -3.42 -16.26
C LEU A 84 1.79 -4.76 -16.96
N LYS A 85 2.82 -5.49 -16.52
CA LYS A 85 3.23 -6.75 -17.16
C LYS A 85 2.18 -7.85 -17.02
N THR A 86 1.52 -7.95 -15.87
CA THR A 86 0.61 -9.07 -15.57
C THR A 86 -0.85 -8.67 -15.65
N ASN A 87 -1.16 -7.40 -15.34
CA ASN A 87 -2.51 -6.90 -15.12
C ASN A 87 -2.76 -5.59 -15.91
N GLY A 88 -1.99 -5.30 -16.97
CA GLY A 88 -2.08 -4.03 -17.70
C GLY A 88 -3.50 -3.68 -18.18
N ASP A 89 -4.23 -4.68 -18.67
CA ASP A 89 -5.62 -4.51 -19.16
C ASP A 89 -6.68 -4.67 -18.06
N GLN A 90 -6.26 -4.97 -16.81
CA GLN A 90 -7.17 -5.01 -15.68
C GLN A 90 -7.59 -3.58 -15.31
N VAL A 91 -8.89 -3.40 -15.03
CA VAL A 91 -9.44 -2.12 -14.52
C VAL A 91 -8.80 -1.79 -13.17
N ALA A 92 -8.09 -0.67 -13.12
CA ALA A 92 -7.47 -0.12 -11.92
C ALA A 92 -8.42 0.83 -11.18
N ILE A 93 -9.17 1.65 -11.91
CA ILE A 93 -10.14 2.61 -11.36
C ILE A 93 -11.47 2.42 -12.06
N ILE A 94 -12.52 2.25 -11.24
CA ILE A 94 -13.91 2.45 -11.66
C ILE A 94 -14.28 3.83 -11.15
N TRP A 95 -14.49 4.76 -12.07
CA TRP A 95 -14.96 6.10 -11.77
C TRP A 95 -16.45 6.17 -12.10
N GLU A 96 -17.25 6.49 -11.10
CA GLU A 96 -18.69 6.70 -11.23
C GLU A 96 -18.96 8.20 -11.19
N GLY A 97 -19.59 8.71 -12.24
CA GLY A 97 -20.03 10.10 -12.29
C GLY A 97 -21.25 10.34 -11.38
N ASP A 98 -21.56 11.62 -11.17
CA ASP A 98 -22.77 12.01 -10.44
C ASP A 98 -24.05 11.49 -11.13
N ASN A 99 -24.06 11.53 -12.46
CA ASN A 99 -25.06 10.83 -13.25
C ASN A 99 -24.72 9.33 -13.32
N PRO A 100 -25.61 8.43 -12.87
CA PRO A 100 -25.35 6.99 -12.83
C PRO A 100 -25.20 6.34 -14.22
N TYR A 101 -25.51 7.07 -15.29
CA TYR A 101 -25.28 6.62 -16.67
C TYR A 101 -23.92 7.07 -17.24
N ILE A 102 -23.08 7.72 -16.43
CA ILE A 102 -21.77 8.21 -16.82
C ILE A 102 -20.72 7.57 -15.92
N ASP A 103 -20.12 6.47 -16.39
CA ASP A 103 -19.00 5.81 -15.73
C ASP A 103 -17.75 5.79 -16.63
N LYS A 104 -16.61 5.49 -16.02
CA LYS A 104 -15.38 5.13 -16.72
C LYS A 104 -14.68 3.98 -16.01
N LYS A 105 -14.21 3.03 -16.81
CA LYS A 105 -13.27 2.00 -16.38
C LYS A 105 -11.90 2.35 -16.95
N ILE A 106 -10.94 2.57 -16.07
CA ILE A 106 -9.58 2.94 -16.43
C ILE A 106 -8.68 1.77 -16.08
N THR A 107 -8.07 1.17 -17.09
CA THR A 107 -7.11 0.08 -16.95
C THR A 107 -5.77 0.56 -16.38
N TYR A 108 -4.94 -0.37 -15.90
CA TYR A 108 -3.58 -0.03 -15.45
C TYR A 108 -2.74 0.63 -16.57
N ASN A 109 -2.89 0.17 -17.82
CA ASN A 109 -2.21 0.74 -18.99
C ASN A 109 -2.64 2.20 -19.25
N GLU A 110 -3.95 2.49 -19.23
CA GLU A 110 -4.47 3.85 -19.41
C GLU A 110 -4.09 4.76 -18.25
N LEU A 111 -4.16 4.26 -17.01
CA LEU A 111 -3.75 5.00 -15.82
C LEU A 111 -2.27 5.37 -15.89
N TYR A 112 -1.41 4.42 -16.27
CA TYR A 112 0.02 4.66 -16.49
C TYR A 112 0.26 5.76 -17.50
N GLU A 113 -0.39 5.69 -18.66
CA GLU A 113 -0.25 6.69 -19.70
C GLU A 113 -0.65 8.10 -19.20
N HIS A 114 -1.79 8.22 -18.53
CA HIS A 114 -2.26 9.49 -17.98
C HIS A 114 -1.30 10.06 -16.93
N VAL A 115 -0.81 9.22 -16.01
CA VAL A 115 0.14 9.63 -14.97
C VAL A 115 1.47 10.06 -15.57
N CYS A 116 2.01 9.31 -16.55
CA CYS A 116 3.25 9.68 -17.23
C CYS A 116 3.14 11.00 -18.01
N ARG A 117 2.01 11.21 -18.71
CA ARG A 117 1.72 12.47 -19.40
C ARG A 117 1.72 13.64 -18.42
N MET A 118 0.99 13.52 -17.30
CA MET A 118 0.92 14.57 -16.28
C MET A 118 2.29 14.82 -15.62
N ALA A 119 3.04 13.75 -15.29
CA ALA A 119 4.39 13.87 -14.75
C ALA A 119 5.34 14.64 -15.68
N ASN A 120 5.24 14.42 -17.00
CA ASN A 120 6.03 15.16 -17.98
C ASN A 120 5.60 16.63 -18.11
N VAL A 121 4.30 16.93 -17.99
CA VAL A 121 3.81 18.33 -17.90
C VAL A 121 4.42 19.01 -16.67
N LEU A 122 4.37 18.39 -15.49
CA LEU A 122 4.97 18.95 -14.26
C LEU A 122 6.47 19.22 -14.44
N LYS A 123 7.21 18.28 -15.03
CA LYS A 123 8.63 18.45 -15.35
C LYS A 123 8.88 19.60 -16.32
N LYS A 124 8.05 19.75 -17.36
CA LYS A 124 8.12 20.86 -18.33
C LYS A 124 7.93 22.21 -17.65
N HIS A 125 7.08 22.29 -16.64
CA HIS A 125 6.86 23.49 -15.83
C HIS A 125 7.86 23.66 -14.68
N GLY A 126 8.95 22.90 -14.67
CA GLY A 126 10.06 23.11 -13.73
C GLY A 126 9.91 22.47 -12.37
N VAL A 127 8.85 21.68 -12.11
CA VAL A 127 8.67 20.97 -10.84
C VAL A 127 9.84 20.02 -10.58
N LYS A 128 10.37 20.06 -9.36
CA LYS A 128 11.48 19.22 -8.87
C LYS A 128 11.03 18.39 -7.68
N LYS A 129 11.83 17.39 -7.31
CA LYS A 129 11.66 16.66 -6.05
C LYS A 129 11.87 17.64 -4.87
N GLY A 130 10.92 17.67 -3.93
CA GLY A 130 10.94 18.53 -2.74
C GLY A 130 9.54 18.93 -2.36
#